data_AF-A0A7J3I6T6-F1
#
_entry.id   AF-A0A7J3I6T6-F1
#
_cell.length_a   1.000
_cell.length_b   1.000
_cell.length_c   1.000
_cell.angle_alpha   90.00
_cell.angle_beta   90.00
_cell.angle_gamma   90.00
#
_symmetry.space_group_name_H-M   'P 1'
#
loop_
_entity.id
_entity.type
_entity.pdbx_description
1 polymer ?
#
loop_
_entity_poly.entity_id
_entity_poly.type
_entity_poly.pdbx_seq_one_letter_code
_entity_poly.pdbx_strand_id
1 'polypeptide(L)' 'MAVAYIHYKYIHRAECICISREFTLKDKEILKFKHANSIAEAVEMVMEKHGDNAKIGMIHYGSEAIPILRRTEKSRH' A
#
# COMPACT_ATOMS: atom_id res chain seq x y z
N MET A 1 -12.41 15.80 -5.49
CA MET A 1 -13.39 14.80 -5.99
C MET A 1 -12.75 13.69 -6.83
N ALA A 2 -11.89 13.97 -7.82
CA ALA A 2 -11.30 12.92 -8.69
C ALA A 2 -10.41 11.89 -7.96
N VAL A 3 -9.56 12.33 -7.02
CA VAL A 3 -8.63 11.44 -6.29
C VAL A 3 -9.36 10.42 -5.41
N ALA A 4 -10.41 10.85 -4.70
CA ALA A 4 -11.22 9.96 -3.86
C ALA A 4 -11.99 8.91 -4.70
N TYR A 5 -12.43 9.28 -5.91
CA TYR A 5 -13.10 8.34 -6.82
C TYR A 5 -12.13 7.28 -7.37
N ILE A 6 -10.92 7.69 -7.75
CA ILE A 6 -9.86 6.76 -8.17
C ILE A 6 -9.52 5.81 -7.02
N HIS A 7 -9.30 6.35 -5.82
CA HIS A 7 -9.05 5.58 -4.60
C HIS A 7 -10.09 4.47 -4.38
N TYR A 8 -11.38 4.83 -4.42
CA TYR A 8 -12.48 3.87 -4.23
C TYR A 8 -12.49 2.74 -5.29
N LYS A 9 -12.08 3.00 -6.53
CA LYS A 9 -11.99 1.95 -7.57
C LYS A 9 -10.91 0.91 -7.28
N TYR A 10 -9.83 1.29 -6.60
CA TYR A 10 -8.68 0.42 -6.37
C TYR A 10 -8.62 -0.16 -4.96
N ILE A 11 -9.42 0.35 -4.01
CA ILE A 11 -9.41 -0.09 -2.61
C ILE A 11 -9.62 -1.59 -2.43
N HIS A 12 -10.37 -2.24 -3.33
CA HIS A 12 -10.62 -3.68 -3.25
C HIS A 12 -9.46 -4.54 -3.76
N ARG A 13 -8.47 -3.93 -4.41
CA ARG A 13 -7.32 -4.63 -5.02
C ARG A 13 -6.07 -4.60 -4.13
N ALA A 14 -6.01 -3.70 -3.16
CA ALA A 14 -4.87 -3.53 -2.28
C ALA A 14 -5.35 -3.11 -0.88
N GLU A 15 -4.70 -3.65 0.15
CA GLU A 15 -4.86 -3.15 1.51
C GLU A 15 -3.84 -2.03 1.73
N CYS A 16 -4.29 -0.90 2.27
CA CYS A 16 -3.43 0.24 2.54
C CYS A 16 -3.30 0.47 4.04
N ILE A 17 -2.06 0.51 4.53
CA ILE A 17 -1.72 0.88 5.91
C ILE A 17 -1.16 2.30 5.88
N CYS A 18 -1.73 3.20 6.68
CA CYS A 18 -1.41 4.61 6.69
C CYS A 18 -0.67 4.98 7.99
N ILE A 19 0.56 5.45 7.81
CA ILE A 19 1.39 6.06 8.86
C ILE A 19 1.38 7.57 8.59
N SER A 20 0.52 8.30 9.28
CA SER A 20 0.41 9.75 9.15
C SER A 20 -0.27 10.31 10.40
N ARG A 21 0.20 11.47 10.86
CA ARG A 21 -0.42 12.22 11.97
C ARG A 21 -1.42 13.26 11.46
N GLU A 22 -1.37 13.55 10.17
CA GLU A 22 -2.18 14.54 9.46
C GLU A 22 -3.59 14.03 9.15
N PHE A 23 -3.79 12.71 9.18
CA PHE A 23 -5.10 12.07 9.06
C PHE A 23 -5.60 11.60 10.42
N THR A 24 -6.83 11.97 10.76
CA THR A 24 -7.49 11.41 11.95
C THR A 24 -7.82 9.94 11.75
N LEU A 25 -8.10 9.21 12.85
CA LEU A 25 -8.55 7.81 12.76
C LEU A 25 -9.83 7.68 11.92
N LYS A 26 -10.74 8.65 12.04
CA LYS A 26 -11.99 8.69 11.27
C LYS A 26 -11.74 8.88 9.76
N ASP A 27 -10.79 9.73 9.39
CA ASP A 27 -10.43 9.92 7.98
C ASP A 27 -9.85 8.64 7.38
N LYS A 28 -8.98 7.96 8.13
CA LYS A 28 -8.41 6.66 7.73
C LYS A 28 -9.50 5.61 7.55
N GLU A 29 -10.47 5.53 8.45
CA GLU A 29 -11.61 4.62 8.35
C GLU A 29 -12.46 4.89 7.09
N ILE A 30 -12.81 6.16 6.82
CA ILE A 30 -13.57 6.55 5.62
C ILE A 30 -12.81 6.16 4.34
N LEU A 31 -11.49 6.31 4.35
CA LEU A 31 -10.62 5.89 3.25
C LEU A 31 -10.29 4.39 3.26
N LYS A 32 -10.80 3.62 4.22
CA LYS A 32 -10.50 2.18 4.41
C LYS A 32 -9.01 1.89 4.54
N PHE A 33 -8.28 2.82 5.14
CA PHE A 33 -6.89 2.64 5.54
C PHE A 33 -6.83 2.00 6.93
N LYS A 34 -5.95 1.01 7.09
CA LYS A 34 -5.52 0.57 8.42
C LYS A 34 -4.57 1.60 9.02
N HIS A 35 -4.66 1.83 10.32
CA HIS A 35 -3.77 2.75 11.03
C HIS A 35 -2.53 2.02 11.53
N ALA A 36 -1.38 2.69 11.47
CA ALA A 36 -0.15 2.31 12.14
C ALA A 36 0.53 3.55 12.74
N ASN A 37 1.17 3.40 13.88
CA ASN A 37 1.94 4.46 14.54
C ASN A 37 3.39 4.51 14.06
N SER A 38 3.89 3.43 13.45
CA SER A 38 5.26 3.34 12.96
C SER A 38 5.37 2.45 11.72
N ILE A 39 6.51 2.54 11.03
CA ILE A 39 6.86 1.63 9.93
C ILE A 39 6.99 0.19 10.45
N ALA A 40 7.58 0.00 11.63
CA ALA A 40 7.76 -1.33 12.21
C ALA A 40 6.41 -2.03 12.44
N GLU A 41 5.46 -1.33 13.07
CA GLU A 41 4.09 -1.81 13.28
C GLU A 41 3.39 -2.12 11.95
N ALA A 42 3.52 -1.24 10.95
CA ALA A 42 2.95 -1.48 9.62
C ALA A 42 3.53 -2.73 8.94
N VAL A 43 4.84 -2.96 9.07
CA VAL A 43 5.49 -4.15 8.54
C VAL A 43 5.02 -5.40 9.28
N GLU A 44 4.96 -5.39 10.61
CA GLU A 44 4.44 -6.50 11.42
C GLU A 44 3.04 -6.92 10.97
N MET A 45 2.12 -5.97 10.83
CA MET A 45 0.76 -6.23 10.34
C MET A 45 0.71 -6.88 8.95
N VAL A 46 1.64 -6.54 8.05
CA VAL A 46 1.72 -7.13 6.70
C VAL A 46 2.33 -8.53 6.74
N MET A 47 3.37 -8.72 7.56
CA MET A 47 4.06 -10.01 7.69
C MET A 47 3.14 -11.06 8.35
N GLU A 48 2.35 -10.68 9.37
CA GLU A 48 1.32 -11.57 9.94
C GLU A 48 0.33 -12.07 8.88
N LYS A 49 -0.01 -11.23 7.91
CA LYS A 49 -0.98 -11.54 6.86
C LYS A 49 -0.38 -12.34 5.69
N HIS A 50 0.85 -12.02 5.29
CA HIS A 50 1.47 -12.56 4.06
C HIS A 50 2.55 -13.60 4.32
N GLY A 51 2.94 -13.80 5.59
CA GLY A 51 4.00 -14.70 6.04
C GLY A 51 5.40 -14.08 5.98
N ASP A 52 6.32 -14.67 6.75
CA ASP A 52 7.68 -14.15 6.98
C ASP A 52 8.56 -14.07 5.72
N ASN A 53 8.17 -14.79 4.66
CA ASN A 53 8.89 -14.83 3.39
C ASN A 53 8.33 -13.84 2.34
N ALA A 54 7.42 -12.93 2.74
CA ALA A 54 6.88 -11.94 1.84
C ALA A 54 7.98 -11.04 1.27
N LYS A 55 7.93 -10.79 -0.04
CA LYS A 55 8.88 -9.88 -0.72
C LYS A 55 8.42 -8.45 -0.53
N ILE A 56 9.31 -7.60 -0.03
CA ILE A 56 9.04 -6.18 0.18
C ILE A 56 9.78 -5.36 -0.88
N GLY A 57 9.03 -4.56 -1.62
CA GLY A 57 9.58 -3.52 -2.49
C GLY A 57 9.46 -2.16 -1.81
N MET A 58 10.47 -1.31 -1.98
CA MET A 58 10.49 0.02 -1.38
C MET A 58 10.55 1.10 -2.47
N ILE A 59 9.71 2.13 -2.32
CA ILE A 59 9.72 3.34 -3.15
C ILE A 59 9.87 4.52 -2.20
N HIS A 60 11.04 5.15 -2.17
CA HIS A 60 11.35 6.22 -1.22
C HIS A 60 10.54 7.50 -1.48
N TYR A 61 10.37 7.88 -2.75
CA TYR A 61 9.68 9.12 -3.15
C TYR A 61 8.51 8.78 -4.08
N GLY A 62 7.41 8.29 -3.51
CA GLY A 62 6.26 7.78 -4.27
C GLY A 62 5.58 8.81 -5.17
N SER A 63 5.68 10.10 -4.86
CA SER A 63 5.18 11.19 -5.70
C SER A 63 6.06 11.51 -6.91
N GLU A 64 7.32 11.08 -6.90
CA GLU A 64 8.32 11.37 -7.94
C GLU A 64 8.68 10.13 -8.78
N ALA A 65 8.14 8.97 -8.41
CA ALA A 65 8.39 7.71 -9.07
C ALA A 65 7.21 7.29 -9.96
N ILE A 66 7.50 6.90 -11.21
CA ILE A 66 6.55 6.25 -12.09
C ILE A 66 6.92 4.76 -12.18
N PRO A 67 6.21 3.86 -11.47
CA PRO A 67 6.53 2.44 -11.51
C PRO A 67 6.20 1.86 -12.89
N ILE A 68 7.20 1.23 -13.52
CA ILE A 68 7.05 0.53 -14.79
C ILE A 68 6.95 -0.96 -14.50
N LEU A 69 5.85 -1.58 -14.93
CA LEU A 69 5.68 -3.03 -14.84
C LEU A 69 6.67 -3.70 -15.80
N ARG A 70 7.66 -4.41 -15.27
CA ARG A 70 8.49 -5.29 -16.10
C ARG A 70 7.64 -6.46 -16.58
N ARG A 71 7.39 -6.56 -17.88
CA ARG A 71 6.92 -7.81 -18.48
C ARG A 71 8.08 -8.80 -18.41
N THR A 72 7.91 -9.87 -17.66
CA THR A 72 8.77 -11.05 -17.81
C THR A 72 8.37 -11.74 -19.10
N GLU A 73 9.30 -11.82 -20.06
CA GLU A 73 9.14 -12.71 -21.20
C GLU A 73 9.03 -14.13 -20.65
N LYS A 74 7.90 -14.81 -20.91
CA LYS A 74 7.81 -16.25 -20.68
C LYS A 74 8.86 -16.89 -21.60
N SER A 75 9.91 -17.45 -20.98
CA SER A 75 10.76 -18.46 -21.61
C SER A 75 9.87 -19.50 -22.29
N ARG A 76 9.81 -19.46 -23.62
CA ARG A 76 9.23 -20.54 -24.42
C ARG A 76 10.20 -21.72 -24.29
N HIS A 77 9.79 -22.75 -23.58
CA HIS A 77 10.33 -24.10 -23.74
C HIS A 77 9.35 -24.87 -24.63
#